data_AF-A0A1M3LY89-F1
#
_entry.id   AF-A0A1M3LY89-F1
#
_cell.length_a   1.000
_cell.length_b   1.000
_cell.length_c   1.000
_cell.angle_alpha   90.00
_cell.angle_beta   90.00
_cell.angle_gamma   90.00
#
_symmetry.space_group_name_H-M   'P 1'
#
loop_
_entity.id
_entity.type
_entity.pdbx_description
1 polymer ?
#
loop_
_entity_poly.entity_id
_entity_poly.type
_entity_poly.pdbx_seq_one_letter_code
_entity_poly.pdbx_strand_id
1 'polypeptide(L)'
;MRGLILAILPVLMLGACAQPQTSAFDAHQRFRNSVESRELTASFAASELGSADRAALRDMAREYTRRGAAPVAVSGPGADQVAGVLRAYGVPADKLVVKTAEGPATTVAVPVWVAVVPDCGRWDQDLTSDFANQNTDNFGCAVTRNIGLMVSDPADLVRARDTSGRDANRAADVLGKYGQGKATSSAAETNSTGTLSSVGK
;
A
#
# COMPACT_ATOMS: atom_id res chain seq x y z
N MET A 1 -19.31 -38.24 -54.27
CA MET A 1 -18.84 -37.25 -53.28
C MET A 1 -18.78 -37.86 -51.89
N ARG A 2 -17.89 -38.86 -51.69
CA ARG A 2 -17.77 -39.67 -50.46
C ARG A 2 -16.43 -39.50 -49.74
N GLY A 3 -15.57 -38.60 -50.25
CA GLY A 3 -14.19 -38.43 -49.77
C GLY A 3 -13.96 -37.29 -48.78
N LEU A 4 -14.97 -36.46 -48.49
CA LEU A 4 -14.79 -35.25 -47.66
C LEU A 4 -15.11 -35.45 -46.16
N ILE A 5 -15.70 -36.59 -45.78
CA ILE A 5 -16.16 -36.83 -44.39
C ILE A 5 -15.06 -37.47 -43.52
N LEU A 6 -14.03 -38.10 -44.10
CA LEU A 6 -13.00 -38.81 -43.32
C LEU A 6 -11.87 -37.92 -42.78
N ALA A 7 -11.76 -36.66 -43.18
CA ALA A 7 -10.63 -35.79 -42.79
C ALA A 7 -10.87 -34.95 -41.53
N ILE A 8 -12.08 -34.96 -40.95
CA ILE A 8 -12.42 -34.14 -39.77
C ILE A 8 -12.17 -34.88 -38.45
N LEU A 9 -12.10 -36.23 -38.48
CA LEU A 9 -11.95 -37.04 -37.28
C LEU A 9 -10.57 -36.98 -36.56
N PRO A 10 -9.40 -36.79 -37.23
CA PRO A 10 -8.13 -36.83 -36.51
C PRO A 10 -7.77 -35.51 -35.83
N VAL A 11 -8.40 -34.39 -36.18
CA VAL A 11 -8.10 -33.06 -35.62
C VAL A 11 -8.72 -32.88 -34.22
N LEU A 12 -9.83 -33.56 -33.92
CA LEU A 12 -10.47 -33.53 -32.60
C LEU A 12 -9.72 -34.32 -31.52
N MET A 13 -8.76 -35.17 -31.88
CA MET A 13 -8.00 -35.99 -30.94
C MET A 13 -6.69 -35.36 -30.44
N LEU A 14 -6.33 -34.17 -30.94
CA LEU A 14 -5.09 -33.45 -30.54
C LEU A 14 -5.28 -32.49 -29.36
N GLY A 15 -6.51 -32.33 -28.84
CA GLY A 15 -6.80 -31.45 -27.70
C GLY A 15 -6.61 -32.08 -26.30
N ALA A 16 -6.30 -33.38 -26.22
CA ALA A 16 -6.34 -34.13 -24.96
C ALA A 16 -5.14 -33.90 -24.02
N CYS A 17 -4.13 -33.13 -24.44
CA CYS A 17 -2.97 -32.80 -23.60
C CYS A 17 -2.93 -31.33 -23.16
N ALA A 18 -4.09 -30.66 -23.06
CA ALA A 18 -4.20 -29.47 -22.24
C ALA A 18 -4.14 -29.90 -20.76
N GLN A 19 -2.94 -30.22 -20.28
CA GLN A 19 -2.71 -30.50 -18.86
C GLN A 19 -3.17 -29.25 -18.09
N PRO A 20 -4.11 -29.35 -17.13
CA PRO A 20 -4.43 -28.22 -16.28
C PRO A 20 -3.11 -27.76 -15.65
N GLN A 21 -2.84 -26.45 -15.68
CA GLN A 21 -1.62 -25.89 -15.08
C GLN A 21 -1.69 -26.04 -13.56
N THR A 22 -1.41 -27.23 -13.05
CA THR A 22 -1.38 -27.56 -11.62
C THR A 22 -0.26 -26.81 -10.91
N SER A 23 0.76 -26.36 -11.66
CA SER A 23 1.79 -25.46 -11.14
C SER A 23 1.19 -24.15 -10.61
N ALA A 24 0.14 -23.60 -11.21
CA ALA A 24 -0.49 -22.36 -10.72
C ALA A 24 -1.16 -22.50 -9.34
N PHE A 25 -1.32 -23.73 -8.84
CA PHE A 25 -2.07 -24.07 -7.62
C PHE A 25 -1.25 -24.88 -6.62
N ASP A 26 0.05 -25.06 -6.87
CA ASP A 26 0.96 -25.78 -6.00
C ASP A 26 1.21 -24.97 -4.72
N ALA A 27 0.85 -25.55 -3.56
CA ALA A 27 1.04 -24.95 -2.25
C ALA A 27 2.52 -24.71 -1.88
N HIS A 28 3.46 -25.30 -2.63
CA HIS A 28 4.90 -25.09 -2.49
C HIS A 28 5.43 -23.94 -3.36
N GLN A 29 4.61 -23.35 -4.24
CA GLN A 29 5.01 -22.17 -5.00
C GLN A 29 5.02 -20.90 -4.16
N ARG A 30 5.99 -20.04 -4.47
CA ARG A 30 6.13 -18.72 -3.84
C ARG A 30 5.23 -17.72 -4.55
N PHE A 31 4.00 -17.58 -4.07
CA PHE A 31 3.11 -16.48 -4.45
C PHE A 31 3.69 -15.17 -3.93
N ARG A 32 3.86 -14.19 -4.81
CA ARG A 32 4.28 -12.83 -4.45
C ARG A 32 3.27 -11.83 -4.97
N ASN A 33 2.95 -10.85 -4.14
CA ASN A 33 2.20 -9.69 -4.58
C ASN A 33 3.10 -8.79 -5.42
N SER A 34 2.54 -8.19 -6.46
CA SER A 34 3.16 -7.08 -7.18
C SER A 34 2.46 -5.77 -6.79
N VAL A 35 3.08 -4.65 -7.14
CA VAL A 35 2.59 -3.32 -6.79
C VAL A 35 2.67 -2.45 -8.02
N GLU A 36 1.60 -1.70 -8.27
CA GLU A 36 1.49 -0.77 -9.40
C GLU A 36 1.20 0.64 -8.89
N SER A 37 1.67 1.64 -9.63
CA SER A 37 1.27 3.03 -9.39
C SER A 37 0.00 3.32 -10.17
N ARG A 38 -1.01 3.88 -9.50
CA ARG A 38 -2.26 4.36 -10.10
C ARG A 38 -2.53 5.79 -9.70
N GLU A 39 -3.25 6.53 -10.53
CA GLU A 39 -3.57 7.92 -10.28
C GLU A 39 -5.01 8.07 -9.79
N LEU A 40 -5.18 8.73 -8.65
CA LEU A 40 -6.47 9.24 -8.20
C LEU A 40 -6.62 10.66 -8.73
N THR A 41 -7.51 10.84 -9.70
CA THR A 41 -7.72 12.13 -10.34
C THR A 41 -9.07 12.72 -9.93
N ALA A 42 -9.08 13.99 -9.57
CA ALA A 42 -10.30 14.75 -9.30
C ALA A 42 -10.21 16.14 -9.96
N SER A 43 -11.35 16.66 -10.39
CA SER A 43 -11.45 18.00 -10.97
C SER A 43 -12.44 18.84 -10.18
N PHE A 44 -12.02 20.06 -9.86
CA PHE A 44 -12.76 21.03 -9.07
C PHE A 44 -13.02 22.26 -9.91
N ALA A 45 -14.19 22.88 -9.77
CA ALA A 45 -14.49 24.12 -10.49
C ALA A 45 -13.49 25.24 -10.14
N ALA A 46 -13.32 26.21 -11.03
CA ALA A 46 -12.47 27.38 -10.80
C ALA A 46 -13.01 28.34 -9.71
N SER A 47 -14.25 28.12 -9.25
CA SER A 47 -14.90 28.89 -8.18
C SER A 47 -14.38 28.50 -6.79
N GLU A 48 -14.92 29.12 -5.74
CA GLU A 48 -14.57 28.76 -4.38
C GLU A 48 -14.85 27.28 -4.06
N LEU A 49 -13.93 26.65 -3.32
CA LEU A 49 -14.03 25.26 -2.88
C LEU A 49 -15.12 25.09 -1.81
N GLY A 50 -16.15 24.30 -2.16
CA GLY A 50 -17.24 23.94 -1.26
C GLY A 50 -16.83 22.92 -0.19
N SER A 51 -17.77 22.57 0.69
CA SER A 51 -17.55 21.56 1.74
C SER A 51 -17.30 20.16 1.16
N ALA A 52 -17.97 19.82 0.06
CA ALA A 52 -17.77 18.56 -0.66
C ALA A 52 -16.37 18.47 -1.28
N ASP A 53 -15.90 19.54 -1.93
CA ASP A 53 -14.55 19.60 -2.52
C ASP A 53 -13.48 19.44 -1.44
N ARG A 54 -13.65 20.13 -0.31
CA ARG A 54 -12.74 20.02 0.84
C ARG A 54 -12.75 18.63 1.46
N ALA A 55 -13.88 17.93 1.44
CA ALA A 55 -13.95 16.55 1.89
C ALA A 55 -13.18 15.60 0.94
N ALA A 56 -13.39 15.75 -0.37
CA ALA A 56 -12.65 15.00 -1.38
C ALA A 56 -11.13 15.24 -1.29
N LEU A 57 -10.70 16.50 -1.16
CA LEU A 57 -9.29 16.86 -0.98
C LEU A 57 -8.69 16.27 0.30
N ARG A 58 -9.46 16.20 1.39
CA ARG A 58 -9.02 15.55 2.63
C ARG A 58 -8.81 14.05 2.44
N ASP A 59 -9.73 13.38 1.74
CA ASP A 59 -9.65 11.94 1.50
C ASP A 59 -8.48 11.61 0.55
N MET A 60 -8.26 12.44 -0.48
CA MET A 60 -7.09 12.36 -1.36
C MET A 60 -5.78 12.58 -0.59
N ALA A 61 -5.70 13.60 0.27
CA ALA A 61 -4.51 13.87 1.09
C ALA A 61 -4.22 12.73 2.09
N ARG A 62 -5.27 12.19 2.72
CA ARG A 62 -5.18 11.02 3.60
C ARG A 62 -4.63 9.81 2.83
N GLU A 63 -5.08 9.62 1.60
CA GLU A 63 -4.59 8.53 0.79
C GLU A 63 -3.13 8.70 0.38
N TYR A 64 -2.76 9.91 -0.02
CA TYR A 64 -1.38 10.25 -0.33
C TYR A 64 -0.44 9.97 0.84
N THR A 65 -0.86 10.34 2.05
CA THR A 65 -0.07 10.13 3.27
C THR A 65 0.10 8.65 3.59
N ARG A 66 -0.87 7.80 3.24
CA ARG A 66 -0.80 6.35 3.49
C ARG A 66 0.04 5.59 2.47
N ARG A 67 -0.14 5.90 1.18
CA ARG A 67 0.38 5.07 0.08
C ARG A 67 0.80 5.87 -1.16
N GLY A 68 1.22 7.12 -0.98
CA GLY A 68 1.68 7.99 -2.06
C GLY A 68 2.87 7.40 -2.82
N ALA A 69 2.81 7.45 -4.15
CA ALA A 69 3.82 6.86 -5.05
C ALA A 69 4.79 7.88 -5.65
N ALA A 70 4.31 9.09 -5.92
CA ALA A 70 5.08 10.17 -6.52
C ALA A 70 4.51 11.53 -6.07
N PRO A 71 5.14 12.68 -6.34
CA PRO A 71 4.58 13.99 -6.01
C PRO A 71 3.15 14.17 -6.55
N VAL A 72 2.30 14.85 -5.79
CA VAL A 72 0.92 15.20 -6.17
C VAL A 72 0.97 16.35 -7.17
N ALA A 73 0.34 16.17 -8.33
CA ALA A 73 0.24 17.22 -9.33
C ALA A 73 -1.09 17.96 -9.20
N VAL A 74 -1.04 19.29 -9.17
CA VAL A 74 -2.19 20.18 -9.12
C VAL A 74 -2.07 21.17 -10.26
N SER A 75 -3.06 21.22 -11.16
CA SER A 75 -3.02 22.14 -12.30
C SER A 75 -4.37 22.80 -12.58
N GLY A 76 -4.35 24.08 -12.91
CA GLY A 76 -5.55 24.87 -13.24
C GLY A 76 -5.62 26.24 -12.55
N PRO A 77 -6.75 26.95 -12.66
CA PRO A 77 -6.87 28.36 -12.23
C PRO A 77 -6.86 28.52 -10.70
N GLY A 78 -7.28 27.49 -9.96
CA GLY A 78 -7.29 27.45 -8.49
C GLY A 78 -6.16 26.60 -7.90
N ALA A 79 -5.09 26.34 -8.66
CA ALA A 79 -4.04 25.40 -8.26
C ALA A 79 -3.40 25.78 -6.92
N ASP A 80 -3.13 27.06 -6.68
CA ASP A 80 -2.54 27.54 -5.42
C ASP A 80 -3.50 27.38 -4.22
N GLN A 81 -4.80 27.62 -4.42
CA GLN A 81 -5.82 27.44 -3.39
C GLN A 81 -5.94 25.95 -3.01
N VAL A 82 -6.05 25.08 -4.01
CA VAL A 82 -6.14 23.62 -3.81
C VAL A 82 -4.86 23.08 -3.16
N ALA A 83 -3.68 23.51 -3.60
CA ALA A 83 -2.41 23.14 -2.99
C ALA A 83 -2.32 23.63 -1.54
N GLY A 84 -2.87 24.80 -1.21
CA GLY A 84 -2.99 25.28 0.16
C GLY A 84 -3.82 24.36 1.04
N VAL A 85 -4.95 23.88 0.53
CA VAL A 85 -5.83 22.93 1.25
C VAL A 85 -5.16 21.58 1.44
N LEU A 86 -4.49 21.04 0.40
CA LEU A 86 -3.75 19.77 0.50
C LEU A 86 -2.61 19.85 1.52
N ARG A 87 -1.89 20.97 1.59
CA ARG A 87 -0.88 21.22 2.63
C ARG A 87 -1.48 21.23 4.03
N ALA A 88 -2.64 21.90 4.20
CA ALA A 88 -3.34 21.94 5.48
C ALA A 88 -3.79 20.53 5.93
N TYR A 89 -4.03 19.61 5.00
CA TYR A 89 -4.33 18.21 5.29
C TYR A 89 -3.11 17.28 5.41
N GLY A 90 -1.90 17.84 5.38
CA GLY A 90 -0.67 17.10 5.69
C GLY A 90 0.15 16.63 4.49
N VAL A 91 -0.20 17.03 3.27
CA VAL A 91 0.67 16.78 2.11
C VAL A 91 1.92 17.68 2.20
N PRO A 92 3.14 17.13 2.21
CA PRO A 92 4.35 17.94 2.29
C PRO A 92 4.51 18.89 1.09
N ALA A 93 5.01 20.09 1.33
CA ALA A 93 5.13 21.12 0.29
C ALA A 93 6.13 20.72 -0.83
N ASP A 94 7.20 20.00 -0.49
CA ASP A 94 8.19 19.44 -1.43
C ASP A 94 7.63 18.29 -2.29
N LYS A 95 6.45 17.79 -1.95
CA LYS A 95 5.73 16.73 -2.66
C LYS A 95 4.55 17.24 -3.47
N LEU A 96 4.40 18.56 -3.63
CA LEU A 96 3.37 19.18 -4.45
C LEU A 96 3.99 19.82 -5.69
N VAL A 97 3.48 19.44 -6.86
CA VAL A 97 3.81 20.07 -8.14
C VAL A 97 2.60 20.91 -8.55
N VAL A 98 2.71 22.22 -8.36
CA VAL A 98 1.62 23.16 -8.62
C VAL A 98 1.87 23.88 -9.93
N LYS A 99 0.90 23.84 -10.84
CA LYS A 99 0.95 24.52 -12.14
C LYS A 99 -0.32 25.34 -12.37
N THR A 100 -0.23 26.65 -12.15
CA THR A 100 -1.32 27.56 -12.47
C THR A 100 -1.49 27.64 -13.98
N ALA A 101 -2.72 27.42 -14.45
CA ALA A 101 -3.09 27.45 -15.86
C ALA A 101 -4.51 28.00 -16.00
N GLU A 102 -4.78 28.66 -17.11
CA GLU A 102 -6.15 29.08 -17.44
C GLU A 102 -7.02 27.87 -17.79
N GLY A 103 -8.30 27.93 -17.40
CA GLY A 103 -9.24 26.86 -17.68
C GLY A 103 -10.48 26.92 -16.79
N PRO A 104 -11.47 26.05 -17.04
CA PRO A 104 -12.71 26.03 -16.26
C PRO A 104 -12.58 25.31 -14.91
N ALA A 105 -11.53 24.51 -14.71
CA ALA A 105 -11.39 23.62 -13.58
C ALA A 105 -9.92 23.41 -13.17
N THR A 106 -9.73 23.09 -11.89
CA THR A 106 -8.45 22.68 -11.31
C THR A 106 -8.44 21.17 -11.13
N THR A 107 -7.48 20.50 -11.73
CA THR A 107 -7.29 19.05 -11.66
C THR A 107 -6.22 18.71 -10.62
N VAL A 108 -6.52 17.72 -9.78
CA VAL A 108 -5.60 17.13 -8.81
C VAL A 108 -5.37 15.68 -9.21
N ALA A 109 -4.10 15.32 -9.33
CA ALA A 109 -3.62 13.99 -9.65
C ALA A 109 -2.76 13.49 -8.49
N VAL A 110 -3.22 12.45 -7.80
CA VAL A 110 -2.53 11.83 -6.66
C VAL A 110 -2.06 10.44 -7.06
N PRO A 111 -0.76 10.25 -7.35
CA PRO A 111 -0.20 8.93 -7.61
C PRO A 111 -0.14 8.11 -6.31
N VAL A 112 -0.72 6.91 -6.33
CA VAL A 112 -0.80 6.00 -5.18
C VAL A 112 -0.37 4.59 -5.57
N TRP A 113 0.25 3.88 -4.63
CA TRP A 113 0.56 2.47 -4.78
C TRP A 113 -0.67 1.60 -4.58
N VAL A 114 -0.85 0.60 -5.43
CA VAL A 114 -1.94 -0.38 -5.36
C VAL A 114 -1.35 -1.77 -5.43
N ALA A 115 -1.73 -2.63 -4.48
CA ALA A 115 -1.34 -4.03 -4.49
C ALA A 115 -2.11 -4.76 -5.60
N VAL A 116 -1.37 -5.46 -6.45
CA VAL A 116 -1.91 -6.39 -7.42
C VAL A 116 -1.76 -7.79 -6.82
N VAL A 117 -2.92 -8.36 -6.50
CA VAL A 117 -3.03 -9.64 -5.81
C VAL A 117 -3.26 -10.76 -6.83
N PRO A 118 -2.74 -11.97 -6.57
CA PRO A 118 -2.99 -13.10 -7.45
C PRO A 118 -4.48 -13.47 -7.43
N ASP A 119 -4.96 -13.98 -8.57
CA ASP A 119 -6.24 -14.66 -8.63
C ASP A 119 -6.04 -16.12 -8.21
N CYS A 120 -6.66 -16.52 -7.10
CA CYS A 120 -6.51 -17.87 -6.57
C CYS A 120 -7.54 -18.79 -7.22
N GLY A 121 -7.10 -19.98 -7.63
CA GLY A 121 -7.88 -20.87 -8.49
C GLY A 121 -8.95 -21.68 -7.77
N ARG A 122 -9.04 -22.97 -8.17
CA ARG A 122 -10.11 -23.89 -7.79
C ARG A 122 -9.99 -24.35 -6.33
N TRP A 123 -11.14 -24.39 -5.67
CA TRP A 123 -11.33 -24.84 -4.29
C TRP A 123 -12.06 -26.19 -4.28
N ASP A 124 -11.43 -27.21 -4.85
CA ASP A 124 -12.02 -28.53 -5.06
C ASP A 124 -11.73 -29.52 -3.93
N GLN A 125 -10.77 -29.22 -3.05
CA GLN A 125 -10.58 -29.96 -1.80
C GLN A 125 -11.53 -29.49 -0.69
N ASP A 126 -12.16 -30.44 -0.02
CA ASP A 126 -12.94 -30.20 1.18
C ASP A 126 -12.04 -29.83 2.37
N LEU A 127 -12.43 -28.84 3.16
CA LEU A 127 -11.74 -28.41 4.38
C LEU A 127 -11.92 -29.39 5.58
N THR A 128 -12.34 -30.62 5.31
CA THR A 128 -12.60 -31.64 6.34
C THR A 128 -11.30 -32.27 6.83
N SER A 129 -11.39 -33.18 7.80
CA SER A 129 -10.23 -33.83 8.41
C SER A 129 -9.38 -34.56 7.37
N ASP A 130 -8.23 -33.96 7.03
CA ASP A 130 -7.16 -34.60 6.30
C ASP A 130 -6.17 -35.25 7.26
N PHE A 131 -5.99 -36.57 7.15
CA PHE A 131 -5.02 -37.33 7.94
C PHE A 131 -3.60 -37.30 7.35
N ALA A 132 -3.42 -36.74 6.15
CA ALA A 132 -2.11 -36.57 5.52
C ALA A 132 -1.38 -35.31 6.01
N ASN A 133 -2.05 -34.42 6.76
CA ASN A 133 -1.50 -33.17 7.31
C ASN A 133 -0.83 -32.31 6.21
N GLN A 134 -1.47 -32.23 5.04
CA GLN A 134 -1.00 -31.43 3.92
C GLN A 134 -1.72 -30.08 3.86
N ASN A 135 -1.09 -29.12 3.20
CA ASN A 135 -1.75 -27.85 2.90
C ASN A 135 -2.90 -28.10 1.92
N THR A 136 -4.04 -27.43 2.16
CA THR A 136 -5.16 -27.43 1.21
C THR A 136 -4.78 -26.69 -0.08
N ASP A 137 -5.52 -26.98 -1.15
CA ASP A 137 -5.40 -26.23 -2.40
C ASP A 137 -5.48 -24.71 -2.17
N ASN A 138 -4.68 -23.96 -2.94
CA ASN A 138 -4.54 -22.51 -2.85
C ASN A 138 -4.09 -21.92 -1.50
N PHE A 139 -3.73 -22.70 -0.47
CA PHE A 139 -3.38 -22.13 0.84
C PHE A 139 -2.34 -20.98 0.73
N GLY A 140 -1.25 -21.21 0.01
CA GLY A 140 -0.21 -20.18 -0.22
C GLY A 140 -0.72 -18.97 -1.02
N CYS A 141 -1.54 -19.20 -2.05
CA CYS A 141 -2.14 -18.12 -2.85
C CYS A 141 -3.08 -17.27 -2.01
N ALA A 142 -3.99 -17.90 -1.27
CA ALA A 142 -5.00 -17.25 -0.47
C ALA A 142 -4.39 -16.42 0.65
N VAL A 143 -3.35 -16.94 1.30
CA VAL A 143 -2.57 -16.20 2.30
C VAL A 143 -1.94 -14.96 1.67
N THR A 144 -1.21 -15.10 0.56
CA THR A 144 -0.56 -13.96 -0.12
C THR A 144 -1.59 -12.93 -0.60
N ARG A 145 -2.72 -13.39 -1.15
CA ARG A 145 -3.83 -12.56 -1.61
C ARG A 145 -4.44 -11.76 -0.45
N ASN A 146 -4.71 -12.41 0.68
CA ASN A 146 -5.29 -11.76 1.85
C ASN A 146 -4.31 -10.73 2.46
N ILE A 147 -3.01 -11.05 2.52
CA ILE A 147 -1.98 -10.09 2.93
C ILE A 147 -2.00 -8.86 1.99
N GLY A 148 -2.08 -9.06 0.68
CA GLY A 148 -2.12 -7.98 -0.29
C GLY A 148 -3.39 -7.12 -0.21
N LEU A 149 -4.52 -7.70 0.21
CA LEU A 149 -5.76 -6.96 0.44
C LEU A 149 -5.77 -6.18 1.77
N MET A 150 -5.07 -6.67 2.78
CA MET A 150 -5.07 -6.08 4.13
C MET A 150 -3.95 -5.04 4.33
N VAL A 151 -2.93 -5.03 3.47
CA VAL A 151 -1.80 -4.11 3.61
C VAL A 151 -2.26 -2.65 3.48
N SER A 152 -1.84 -1.80 4.42
CA SER A 152 -2.19 -0.38 4.38
C SER A 152 -1.38 0.39 3.33
N ASP A 153 -0.12 0.01 3.12
CA ASP A 153 0.80 0.62 2.17
C ASP A 153 1.36 -0.46 1.25
N PRO A 154 0.86 -0.58 0.01
CA PRO A 154 1.29 -1.62 -0.90
C PRO A 154 2.79 -1.60 -1.21
N ALA A 155 3.47 -0.45 -1.14
CA ALA A 155 4.90 -0.38 -1.44
C ALA A 155 5.75 -1.28 -0.52
N ASP A 156 5.28 -1.53 0.71
CA ASP A 156 5.96 -2.38 1.68
C ASP A 156 6.06 -3.84 1.24
N LEU A 157 5.24 -4.26 0.27
CA LEU A 157 5.29 -5.62 -0.28
C LEU A 157 6.50 -5.85 -1.20
N VAL A 158 7.09 -4.79 -1.76
CA VAL A 158 8.18 -4.88 -2.74
C VAL A 158 9.47 -4.18 -2.31
N ARG A 159 9.39 -3.26 -1.33
CA ARG A 159 10.56 -2.58 -0.76
C ARG A 159 10.40 -2.37 0.74
N ALA A 160 11.54 -2.29 1.44
CA ALA A 160 11.54 -1.76 2.80
C ALA A 160 11.30 -0.24 2.80
N ARG A 161 10.76 0.27 3.89
CA ARG A 161 10.69 1.70 4.15
C ARG A 161 12.07 2.25 4.48
N ASP A 162 12.26 3.54 4.20
CA ASP A 162 13.45 4.25 4.63
C ASP A 162 13.53 4.26 6.15
N THR A 163 14.74 4.26 6.68
CA THR A 163 14.95 4.34 8.13
C THR A 163 14.40 5.66 8.65
N SER A 164 13.37 5.61 9.49
CA SER A 164 13.05 6.73 10.39
C SER A 164 14.28 6.93 11.27
N GLY A 165 14.83 8.14 11.38
CA GLY A 165 16.11 8.46 12.06
C GLY A 165 16.25 8.13 13.55
N ARG A 166 15.57 7.08 14.03
CA ARG A 166 15.74 6.44 15.32
C ARG A 166 17.13 5.79 15.39
N ASP A 167 17.87 6.15 16.41
CA ASP A 167 19.16 5.54 16.73
C ASP A 167 18.94 4.11 17.26
N ALA A 168 19.36 3.13 16.45
CA ALA A 168 19.28 1.71 16.78
C ALA A 168 20.16 1.33 17.98
N ASN A 169 21.30 1.99 18.16
CA ASN A 169 22.20 1.74 19.29
C ASN A 169 21.55 2.19 20.59
N ARG A 170 20.93 3.38 20.58
CA ARG A 170 20.19 3.86 21.75
C ARG A 170 19.02 2.96 22.10
N ALA A 171 18.27 2.49 21.10
CA ALA A 171 17.16 1.56 21.34
C ALA A 171 17.65 0.23 21.94
N ALA A 172 18.75 -0.31 21.41
CA ALA A 172 19.37 -1.54 21.93
C ALA A 172 19.88 -1.36 23.37
N ASP A 173 20.52 -0.24 23.70
CA ASP A 173 20.99 0.06 25.06
C ASP A 173 19.83 0.15 26.05
N VAL A 174 18.75 0.86 25.70
CA VAL A 174 17.55 0.97 26.54
C VAL A 174 16.91 -0.40 26.78
N LEU A 175 16.77 -1.22 25.73
CA LEU A 175 16.22 -2.58 25.85
C LEU A 175 17.12 -3.49 26.68
N GLY A 176 18.44 -3.40 26.51
CA GLY A 176 19.42 -4.16 27.29
C GLY A 176 19.37 -3.81 28.78
N LYS A 177 19.31 -2.51 29.11
CA LYS A 177 19.12 -2.03 30.49
C LYS A 177 17.80 -2.51 31.08
N TYR A 178 16.72 -2.41 30.32
CA TYR A 178 15.39 -2.87 30.74
C TYR A 178 15.37 -4.36 31.06
N GLY A 179 15.90 -5.22 30.18
CA GLY A 179 15.97 -6.67 30.40
C GLY A 179 16.81 -7.08 31.62
N GLN A 180 17.74 -6.23 32.04
CA GLN A 180 18.57 -6.41 33.24
C GLN A 180 17.97 -5.75 34.49
N GLY A 181 16.79 -5.12 34.40
CA GLY A 181 16.18 -4.37 35.50
C GLY A 181 16.95 -3.10 35.89
N LYS A 182 17.79 -2.57 34.99
CA LYS A 182 18.59 -1.35 35.21
C LYS A 182 17.82 -0.12 34.75
N ALA A 183 18.14 1.03 35.35
CA ALA A 183 17.57 2.31 34.95
C ALA A 183 17.88 2.62 33.47
N THR A 184 16.85 2.99 32.71
CA THR A 184 16.94 3.36 31.28
C THR A 184 17.13 4.86 31.07
N SER A 185 16.93 5.67 32.12
CA SER A 185 17.21 7.10 32.12
C SER A 185 18.70 7.38 32.32
N SER A 186 19.12 8.61 32.02
CA SER A 186 20.41 9.12 32.48
C SER A 186 20.45 9.16 34.02
N ALA A 187 21.65 9.08 34.58
CA ALA A 187 21.87 9.35 36.00
C ALA A 187 21.50 10.81 36.32
N ALA A 188 21.07 11.07 37.56
CA ALA A 188 20.87 12.42 38.03
C ALA A 188 22.22 13.16 38.13
N GLU A 189 22.28 14.36 37.58
CA GLU A 189 23.44 15.26 37.69
C GLU A 189 23.63 15.68 39.16
N THR A 190 24.84 15.56 39.68
CA THR A 190 25.15 15.81 41.11
C THR A 190 25.11 17.30 41.48
N ASN A 191 25.06 18.20 40.48
CA ASN A 191 24.99 19.65 40.65
C ASN A 191 23.62 20.25 40.31
N SER A 192 22.52 19.49 40.39
CA SER A 192 21.17 19.99 40.12
C SER A 192 20.59 20.88 41.24
N THR A 193 21.39 21.79 41.79
CA THR A 193 20.91 22.93 42.61
C THR A 193 20.33 24.01 41.69
N GLY A 194 19.41 23.59 40.81
CA GLY A 194 18.65 24.45 39.91
C GLY A 194 17.18 24.24 40.20
N THR A 195 16.69 24.91 41.23
CA THR A 195 15.30 24.93 41.66
C THR A 195 14.42 25.33 40.47
N LEU A 196 13.65 24.40 39.91
CA LEU A 196 12.53 24.75 39.04
C LEU A 196 11.57 25.59 39.88
N SER A 197 11.36 26.83 39.45
CA SER A 197 10.76 27.95 40.16
C SER A 197 9.44 27.60 40.86
N SER A 198 9.37 27.79 42.17
CA SER A 198 8.09 27.84 42.89
C SER A 198 7.41 29.20 42.65
N VAL A 199 6.77 29.37 41.50
CA VAL A 199 5.88 30.51 41.28
C VAL A 199 4.51 30.11 41.81
N GLY A 200 4.24 30.44 43.07
CA GLY A 200 2.99 30.13 43.74
C GLY A 200 3.07 30.09 45.25
N LYS A 201 3.43 31.22 45.88
CA LYS A 201 2.94 31.64 47.20
C LYS A 201 2.70 33.13 47.18
#